data_AF-A0A7D5LDE1-F1
#
_entry.id   AF-A0A7D5LDE1-F1
#
_cell.length_a   1.000
_cell.length_b   1.000
_cell.length_c   1.000
_cell.angle_alpha   90.00
_cell.angle_beta   90.00
_cell.angle_gamma   90.00
#
_symmetry.space_group_name_H-M   'P 1'
#
loop_
_entity.id
_entity.type
_entity.pdbx_description
1 polymer ?
#
loop_
_entity_poly.entity_id
_entity_poly.type
_entity_poly.pdbx_seq_one_letter_code
_entity_poly.pdbx_strand_id
1 'polypeptide(L)' 'MQYDEIDLGVRDVNGRNVVEIDGYHRVQPGSKPAEYRRVVVDLLEEQARKLAEQLTDVVAEWDAEPSASEP' A
#
# COMPACT_ATOMS: atom_id res chain seq x y z
N MET A 1 -11.79 5.97 1.62
CA MET A 1 -12.12 4.85 0.72
C MET A 1 -11.22 3.70 1.12
N GLN A 2 -11.76 2.48 1.22
CA GLN A 2 -10.98 1.27 1.55
C GLN A 2 -10.70 0.51 0.24
N TYR A 3 -9.49 0.02 0.08
CA TYR A 3 -9.10 -0.84 -1.05
C TYR A 3 -9.12 -2.29 -0.60
N ASP A 4 -9.51 -3.18 -1.50
CA ASP A 4 -9.52 -4.63 -1.26
C ASP A 4 -8.12 -5.23 -1.38
N GLU A 5 -7.27 -4.62 -2.21
CA GLU A 5 -5.93 -5.08 -2.52
C GLU A 5 -5.02 -3.87 -2.78
N ILE A 6 -3.77 -3.97 -2.33
CA ILE A 6 -2.73 -2.97 -2.58
C ILE A 6 -1.56 -3.68 -3.25
N ASP A 7 -1.14 -3.18 -4.42
CA ASP A 7 0.09 -3.63 -5.09
C ASP A 7 1.16 -2.55 -5.05
N LEU A 8 2.41 -3.01 -5.15
CA LEU A 8 3.59 -2.17 -5.24
C LEU A 8 4.30 -2.45 -6.57
N GLY A 9 4.58 -1.38 -7.30
CA GLY A 9 5.31 -1.42 -8.57
C GLY A 9 6.49 -0.46 -8.58
N VAL A 10 7.41 -0.65 -9.53
CA VAL A 10 8.47 0.31 -9.84
C VAL A 10 8.28 0.79 -11.27
N ARG A 11 8.28 2.10 -11.48
CA ARG A 11 8.16 2.73 -12.80
C ARG A 11 9.27 3.73 -13.02
N ASP A 12 9.77 3.83 -14.26
CA ASP A 12 10.61 4.97 -14.66
C ASP A 12 9.73 6.15 -15.05
N VAL A 13 9.95 7.30 -14.40
CA VAL A 13 9.33 8.58 -14.74
C VAL A 13 10.43 9.61 -14.96
N ASN A 14 10.68 9.95 -16.22
CA ASN A 14 11.69 10.92 -16.65
C ASN A 14 13.12 10.54 -16.17
N GLY A 15 13.49 9.26 -16.27
CA GLY A 15 14.82 8.79 -15.85
C GLY A 15 14.99 8.65 -14.34
N ARG A 16 13.89 8.64 -13.59
CA ARG A 16 13.87 8.41 -12.15
C ARG A 16 12.95 7.23 -11.84
N ASN A 17 13.47 6.28 -11.06
CA ASN A 17 12.65 5.21 -10.52
C ASN A 17 11.73 5.77 -9.44
N VAL A 18 10.44 5.54 -9.60
CA VAL A 18 9.41 5.82 -8.60
C VAL A 18 8.74 4.52 -8.20
N VAL A 19 8.42 4.41 -6.92
CA VAL A 19 7.60 3.32 -6.38
C VAL A 19 6.15 3.74 -6.48
N GLU A 20 5.35 3.00 -7.23
CA GLU A 20 3.93 3.21 -7.40
C GLU A 20 3.18 2.32 -6.39
N ILE A 21 2.31 2.93 -5.59
CA ILE A 21 1.39 2.21 -4.71
C ILE A 21 0.01 2.27 -5.36
N ASP A 22 -0.51 1.10 -5.73
CA ASP A 22 -1.80 0.95 -6.38
C ASP A 22 -2.82 0.37 -5.43
N GLY A 23 -4.02 0.95 -5.42
CA GLY A 23 -5.17 0.42 -4.71
C GLY A 23 -6.18 -0.13 -5.71
N TYR A 24 -6.64 -1.35 -5.47
CA TYR A 24 -7.72 -1.96 -6.23
C TYR A 24 -8.97 -2.04 -5.37
N HIS A 25 -10.09 -1.61 -5.94
CA HIS A 25 -11.40 -1.72 -5.31
C HIS A 25 -12.32 -2.53 -6.21
N ARG A 26 -12.79 -3.69 -5.74
CA ARG A 26 -13.71 -4.56 -6.47
C ARG A 26 -15.12 -4.01 -6.35
N VAL A 27 -15.66 -3.51 -7.46
CA VAL A 27 -17.06 -3.08 -7.51
C VAL A 27 -18.02 -4.28 -7.52
N GLN A 28 -17.61 -5.43 -8.08
CA GLN A 28 -18.37 -6.69 -8.09
C GLN A 28 -17.45 -7.93 -8.08
N PRO A 29 -17.90 -9.08 -7.55
CA PRO A 29 -17.15 -10.34 -7.59
C PRO A 29 -16.85 -10.76 -9.04
N GLY A 30 -15.58 -10.96 -9.37
CA GLY A 30 -15.13 -11.39 -10.71
C GLY A 30 -14.79 -10.26 -11.70
N SER A 31 -14.82 -9.01 -11.28
CA SER A 31 -14.40 -7.87 -12.12
C SER A 31 -12.89 -7.92 -12.41
N LYS A 32 -12.46 -7.60 -13.64
CA LYS A 32 -11.04 -7.60 -14.03
C LYS A 32 -10.26 -6.48 -13.29
N PRO A 33 -9.00 -6.70 -12.88
CA PRO A 33 -8.28 -5.78 -12.00
C PRO A 33 -8.00 -4.39 -12.60
N ALA A 34 -7.72 -4.32 -13.91
CA ALA A 34 -7.16 -3.10 -14.51
C ALA A 34 -8.13 -1.91 -14.61
N GLU A 35 -9.44 -2.13 -14.71
CA GLU A 35 -10.43 -1.04 -14.81
C GLU A 35 -10.71 -0.35 -13.46
N TYR A 36 -10.20 -0.91 -12.36
CA TYR A 36 -10.42 -0.41 -10.99
C TYR A 36 -9.12 -0.08 -10.25
N ARG A 37 -7.98 -0.14 -10.95
CA ARG A 37 -6.68 0.29 -10.45
C ARG A 37 -6.69 1.81 -10.29
N ARG A 38 -6.35 2.28 -9.09
CA ARG A 38 -6.03 3.69 -8.87
C ARG A 38 -4.65 3.80 -8.25
N VAL A 39 -3.81 4.64 -8.87
CA VAL A 39 -2.57 5.08 -8.25
C VAL A 39 -2.95 5.84 -6.99
N VAL A 40 -2.56 5.30 -5.85
CA VAL A 40 -2.78 5.92 -4.55
C VAL A 40 -1.72 6.98 -4.32
N VAL A 41 -0.45 6.62 -4.58
CA VAL A 41 0.69 7.53 -4.46
C VAL A 41 1.89 7.03 -5.27
N ASP A 42 2.62 7.96 -5.88
CA ASP A 42 3.96 7.73 -6.41
C ASP A 42 4.99 8.26 -5.40
N LEU A 43 5.96 7.43 -5.05
CA LEU A 43 7.01 7.78 -4.10
C LEU A 43 8.36 7.80 -4.80
N LEU A 44 9.15 8.84 -4.55
CA LEU A 44 10.58 8.80 -4.83
C LEU A 44 11.25 7.75 -3.95
N GLU A 45 12.42 7.25 -4.36
CA GLU A 45 13.14 6.19 -3.65
C GLU A 45 13.33 6.51 -2.15
N GLU A 46 13.75 7.72 -1.81
CA GLU A 46 13.95 8.14 -0.41
C GLU A 46 12.64 8.13 0.40
N GLN A 47 11.53 8.52 -0.24
CA GLN A 47 10.21 8.51 0.39
C GLN A 47 9.70 7.09 0.60
N ALA A 48 9.95 6.19 -0.37
CA ALA A 48 9.59 4.79 -0.27
C ALA A 48 10.36 4.08 0.85
N ARG A 49 11.67 4.34 0.97
CA ARG A 49 12.51 3.81 2.07
C ARG A 49 12.00 4.25 3.44
N LYS A 50 11.76 5.56 3.59
CA LYS A 50 11.23 6.13 4.83
C LYS A 50 9.85 5.57 5.17
N LEU A 51 8.98 5.39 4.18
CA LEU A 51 7.67 4.79 4.39
C LEU A 51 7.79 3.33 4.86
N ALA A 52 8.72 2.55 4.29
CA ALA A 52 8.93 1.17 4.69
C ALA A 52 9.39 1.04 6.15
N GLU A 53 10.29 1.92 6.60
CA GLU A 53 10.71 1.99 8.01
C GLU A 53 9.51 2.29 8.92
N GLN A 54 8.75 3.35 8.62
CA GLN A 54 7.58 3.74 9.42
C GLN A 54 6.50 2.66 9.45
N LEU A 55 6.25 1.98 8.34
CA LEU A 55 5.29 0.88 8.29
C LEU A 55 5.73 -0.30 9.16
N THR A 56 7.03 -0.59 9.19
CA THR A 56 7.58 -1.64 10.05
C THR A 56 7.34 -1.32 11.52
N ASP A 57 7.60 -0.08 11.92
CA ASP A 57 7.37 0.38 13.30
C ASP A 57 5.89 0.30 13.68
N VAL A 58 4.99 0.82 12.83
CA VAL A 58 3.54 0.80 13.08
C VAL A 58 2.98 -0.62 13.19
N VAL A 59 3.42 -1.52 12.32
CA VAL A 59 2.99 -2.94 12.39
C VAL A 59 3.52 -3.59 13.66
N ALA A 60 4.77 -3.32 14.04
CA ALA A 60 5.33 -3.83 15.29
C ALA A 60 4.59 -3.30 16.52
N GLU A 61 4.16 -2.03 16.52
CA GLU A 61 3.31 -1.46 17.57
C GLU A 61 1.96 -2.17 17.66
N TRP A 62 1.29 -2.43 16.53
CA TRP A 62 0.03 -3.18 16.52
C TRP A 62 0.16 -4.62 17.03
N ASP A 63 1.22 -5.32 16.63
CA ASP A 63 1.47 -6.69 17.09
C ASP A 63 1.87 -6.74 18.58
N ALA A 64 2.40 -5.64 19.11
CA ALA A 64 2.82 -5.52 20.50
C ALA A 64 1.68 -5.14 21.45
N GLU A 65 0.52 -4.69 20.97
CA GLU A 65 -0.66 -4.51 21.80
C GLU A 65 -1.26 -5.88 22.17
N PRO A 66 -1.16 -6.35 23.43
CA PRO A 66 -1.87 -7.56 23.81
C PRO A 66 -3.36 -7.30 23.64
N SER A 67 -4.07 -8.24 22.98
CA SER A 67 -5.52 -8.29 22.90
C SER A 67 -6.14 -8.18 24.29
N ALA A 68 -6.36 -6.95 24.75
CA ALA A 68 -7.05 -6.64 25.97
C ALA A 68 -8.53 -6.85 25.70
N SER A 69 -9.00 -8.10 25.79
CA SER A 69 -10.35 -8.49 26.18
C SER A 69 -10.56 -9.99 25.98
N GLU A 70 -10.38 -10.78 27.04
CA GLU A 70 -11.34 -11.84 27.34
C GLU A 70 -11.90 -11.55 28.75
N PRO A 71 -13.18 -11.18 28.88
CA PRO A 71 -13.90 -11.26 30.15
C PRO A 71 -14.32 -12.69 30.49
#